data_AF-A0A5B0JYU5-F1
#
_entry.id   AF-A0A5B0JYU5-F1
#
_cell.length_a   1.000
_cell.length_b   1.000
_cell.length_c   1.000
_cell.angle_alpha   90.00
_cell.angle_beta   90.00
_cell.angle_gamma   90.00
#
_symmetry.space_group_name_H-M   'P 1'
#
loop_
_entity.id
_entity.type
_entity.pdbx_description
1 polymer ?
#
loop_
_entity_poly.entity_id
_entity_poly.type
_entity_poly.pdbx_seq_one_letter_code
_entity_poly.pdbx_strand_id
1 'polypeptide(L)'
;AVEPVKVDTDISVTLDIDVIAGDGWINAEEAKAEYTTISGTVGGDAKAGDVVHLEVNGNPYEAVVQDDLTWSTEVKTSDLLADPEVNGTITITDEAGNEATATAVEPVKVDTDISVTLDIDVIAGDGWINAEEAKAEYTTISGTVGGDAKAGDVVH
;
A
#
# COMPACT_ATOMS: atom_id res chain seq x y z
N ALA A 1 52.89 -22.30 20.25
CA ALA A 1 51.68 -22.92 19.68
C ALA A 1 51.29 -22.10 18.47
N VAL A 2 50.92 -22.74 17.36
CA VAL A 2 50.36 -22.04 16.20
C VAL A 2 48.86 -22.01 16.44
N GLU A 3 48.25 -20.83 16.61
CA GLU A 3 46.80 -20.74 16.67
C GLU A 3 46.24 -21.01 15.27
N PRO A 4 45.25 -21.90 15.11
CA PRO A 4 44.62 -22.11 13.82
C PRO A 4 43.87 -20.84 13.40
N VAL A 5 44.05 -20.44 12.14
CA VAL A 5 43.26 -19.37 11.52
C VAL A 5 41.83 -19.89 11.34
N LYS A 6 40.84 -19.22 11.93
CA LYS A 6 39.42 -19.45 11.63
C LYS A 6 39.13 -18.83 10.27
N VAL A 7 38.76 -19.64 9.29
CA VAL A 7 38.22 -19.16 8.01
C VAL A 7 36.70 -19.17 8.17
N ASP A 8 36.10 -17.99 8.05
CA ASP A 8 34.66 -17.80 8.04
C ASP A 8 34.29 -17.27 6.66
N THR A 9 33.42 -17.96 5.93
CA THR A 9 33.02 -17.61 4.56
C THR A 9 31.51 -17.55 4.38
N ASP A 10 30.75 -17.87 5.43
CA ASP A 10 29.31 -18.02 5.33
C ASP A 10 28.64 -16.80 5.95
N ILE A 11 28.11 -15.92 5.10
CA ILE A 11 27.24 -14.82 5.46
C ILE A 11 26.05 -14.80 4.49
N SER A 12 24.85 -14.58 5.02
CA SER A 12 23.61 -14.57 4.25
C SER A 12 22.71 -13.44 4.72
N VAL A 13 21.94 -12.86 3.81
CA VAL A 13 20.91 -11.89 4.15
C VAL A 13 19.72 -12.04 3.22
N THR A 14 18.53 -11.82 3.75
CA THR A 14 17.27 -11.72 2.99
C THR A 14 16.56 -10.44 3.38
N LEU A 15 15.83 -9.86 2.43
CA LEU A 15 14.99 -8.70 2.62
C LEU A 15 13.62 -8.98 2.02
N ASP A 16 12.58 -8.65 2.77
CA ASP A 16 11.19 -8.73 2.36
C ASP A 16 10.50 -7.40 2.69
N ILE A 17 9.62 -6.94 1.81
CA ILE A 17 8.81 -5.73 1.98
C ILE A 17 7.35 -6.20 2.06
N ASP A 18 6.65 -5.80 3.12
CA ASP A 18 5.25 -6.16 3.32
C ASP A 18 4.36 -5.45 2.28
N VAL A 19 3.18 -6.04 2.03
CA VAL A 19 2.15 -5.46 1.16
C VAL A 19 1.84 -4.03 1.57
N ILE A 20 2.05 -3.10 0.65
CA ILE A 20 1.87 -1.65 0.86
C ILE A 20 0.38 -1.32 1.02
N ALA A 21 0.06 -0.39 1.91
CA ALA A 21 -1.31 -0.02 2.28
C ALA A 21 -2.16 -1.18 2.85
N GLY A 22 -1.55 -2.34 3.13
CA GLY A 22 -2.20 -3.53 3.68
C GLY A 22 -2.94 -4.39 2.66
N ASP A 23 -3.24 -3.87 1.47
CA ASP A 23 -3.91 -4.60 0.39
C ASP A 23 -3.27 -4.44 -1.00
N GLY A 24 -2.20 -3.63 -1.10
CA GLY A 24 -1.49 -3.37 -2.34
C GLY A 24 -2.14 -2.28 -3.21
N TRP A 25 -3.11 -1.54 -2.67
CA TRP A 25 -3.79 -0.44 -3.34
C TRP A 25 -3.77 0.82 -2.49
N ILE A 26 -3.43 1.95 -3.09
CA ILE A 26 -3.63 3.28 -2.52
C ILE A 26 -4.95 3.81 -3.07
N ASN A 27 -5.95 3.89 -2.20
CA ASN A 27 -7.25 4.45 -2.52
C ASN A 27 -7.27 5.99 -2.34
N ALA A 28 -8.40 6.61 -2.69
CA ALA A 28 -8.58 8.07 -2.59
C ALA A 28 -8.43 8.63 -1.16
N GLU A 29 -8.72 7.84 -0.11
CA GLU A 29 -8.55 8.29 1.27
C GLU A 29 -7.09 8.17 1.71
N GLU A 30 -6.44 7.04 1.41
CA GLU A 30 -5.01 6.81 1.69
C GLU A 30 -4.13 7.82 0.95
N ALA A 31 -4.48 8.18 -0.29
CA ALA A 31 -3.77 9.18 -1.09
C ALA A 31 -3.75 10.59 -0.45
N LYS A 32 -4.61 10.87 0.56
CA LYS A 32 -4.64 12.14 1.29
C LYS A 32 -3.66 12.17 2.46
N ALA A 33 -3.16 11.02 2.91
CA ALA A 33 -2.15 10.97 3.95
C ALA A 33 -0.85 11.63 3.44
N GLU A 34 -0.12 12.29 4.33
CA GLU A 34 1.20 12.84 3.98
C GLU A 34 2.23 11.71 3.80
N TYR A 35 2.07 10.65 4.59
CA TYR A 35 2.98 9.51 4.65
C TYR A 35 2.22 8.18 4.60
N THR A 36 2.85 7.21 3.96
CA THR A 36 2.47 5.80 3.96
C THR A 36 3.58 5.02 4.68
N THR A 37 3.22 4.22 5.68
CA THR A 37 4.17 3.34 6.36
C THR A 37 4.55 2.19 5.43
N ILE A 38 5.85 2.00 5.23
CA ILE A 38 6.42 0.83 4.58
C ILE A 38 7.11 -0.01 5.66
N SER A 39 6.83 -1.30 5.68
CA SER A 39 7.41 -2.26 6.62
C SER A 39 7.90 -3.51 5.91
N GLY A 40 8.60 -4.34 6.65
CA GLY A 40 9.00 -5.65 6.17
C GLY A 40 9.85 -6.39 7.19
N THR A 41 10.51 -7.44 6.72
CA THR A 41 11.38 -8.28 7.54
C THR A 41 12.73 -8.51 6.89
N VAL A 42 13.72 -8.87 7.71
CA VAL A 42 15.01 -9.36 7.26
C VAL A 42 15.28 -10.75 7.84
N GLY A 43 16.27 -11.44 7.28
CA GLY A 43 16.68 -12.77 7.75
C GLY A 43 18.14 -13.06 7.43
N GLY A 44 18.56 -14.30 7.72
CA GLY A 44 19.97 -14.69 7.66
C GLY A 44 20.74 -14.14 8.85
N ASP A 45 21.87 -13.50 8.57
CA ASP A 45 22.78 -12.93 9.57
C ASP A 45 22.50 -11.45 9.87
N ALA A 46 21.38 -10.93 9.38
CA ALA A 46 20.89 -9.60 9.74
C ALA A 46 20.53 -9.52 11.23
N LYS A 47 20.71 -8.34 11.81
CA LYS A 47 20.51 -8.07 13.24
C LYS A 47 19.94 -6.68 13.48
N ALA A 48 19.43 -6.47 14.69
CA ALA A 48 19.00 -5.16 15.14
C ALA A 48 20.12 -4.12 14.97
N GLY A 49 19.75 -2.95 14.47
CA GLY A 49 20.69 -1.87 14.15
C GLY A 49 21.25 -1.90 12.72
N ASP A 50 21.08 -2.99 11.96
CA ASP A 50 21.33 -2.97 10.53
C ASP A 50 20.33 -2.02 9.83
N VAL A 51 20.72 -1.45 8.69
CA VAL A 51 19.94 -0.41 8.00
C VAL A 51 19.44 -0.92 6.65
N VAL A 52 18.12 -0.89 6.48
CA VAL A 52 17.45 -1.07 5.19
C VAL A 52 17.38 0.29 4.50
N HIS A 53 17.83 0.35 3.26
CA HIS A 53 17.72 1.52 2.40
C HIS A 53 16.59 1.27 1.41
N LEU A 54 15.67 2.23 1.29
CA LEU A 54 14.60 2.20 0.31
C LEU A 54 14.76 3.35 -0.68
N GLU A 55 14.26 3.15 -1.89
CA GLU A 55 14.12 4.16 -2.93
C GLU A 55 12.68 4.15 -3.44
N VAL A 56 12.06 5.32 -3.48
CA VAL A 56 10.71 5.53 -4.03
C VAL A 56 10.74 6.82 -4.85
N ASN A 57 10.36 6.78 -6.12
CA ASN A 57 10.43 7.94 -7.02
C ASN A 57 11.85 8.58 -7.05
N GLY A 58 12.89 7.76 -6.94
CA GLY A 58 14.29 8.21 -6.86
C GLY A 58 14.69 8.90 -5.55
N ASN A 59 13.81 8.97 -4.56
CA ASN A 59 14.10 9.54 -3.23
C ASN A 59 14.52 8.44 -2.24
N PRO A 60 15.62 8.65 -1.48
CA PRO A 60 16.09 7.68 -0.51
C PRO A 60 15.30 7.78 0.81
N TYR A 61 15.06 6.62 1.41
CA TYR A 61 14.50 6.44 2.75
C TYR A 61 15.31 5.38 3.50
N GLU A 62 15.29 5.44 4.83
CA GLU A 62 16.03 4.49 5.68
C GLU A 62 15.10 3.93 6.77
N ALA A 63 15.33 2.67 7.11
CA ALA A 63 14.70 1.99 8.23
C ALA A 63 15.74 1.18 9.02
N VAL A 64 15.67 1.25 10.34
CA VAL A 64 16.54 0.47 11.22
C VAL A 64 15.85 -0.84 11.58
N VAL A 65 16.56 -1.95 11.39
CA VAL A 65 16.11 -3.28 11.81
C VAL A 65 16.00 -3.33 13.33
N GLN A 66 14.88 -3.86 13.83
CA GLN A 66 14.58 -4.01 15.26
C GLN A 66 15.00 -5.40 15.79
N ASP A 67 14.88 -5.60 17.10
CA ASP A 67 15.25 -6.87 17.77
C ASP A 67 14.48 -8.10 17.27
N ASP A 68 13.28 -7.90 16.73
CA ASP A 68 12.45 -8.96 16.15
C ASP A 68 12.66 -9.16 14.63
N LEU A 69 13.70 -8.55 14.07
CA LEU A 69 14.05 -8.55 12.63
C LEU A 69 13.01 -7.87 11.73
N THR A 70 12.11 -7.06 12.30
CA THR A 70 11.23 -6.18 11.55
C THR A 70 11.90 -4.83 11.30
N TRP A 71 11.41 -4.10 10.30
CA TRP A 71 11.78 -2.73 10.04
C TRP A 71 10.56 -1.96 9.53
N SER A 72 10.56 -0.64 9.73
CA SER A 72 9.52 0.23 9.18
C SER A 72 10.02 1.66 9.00
N THR A 73 9.50 2.36 8.00
CA THR A 73 9.75 3.79 7.82
C THR A 73 8.54 4.48 7.17
N GLU A 74 8.46 5.79 7.30
CA GLU A 74 7.44 6.61 6.65
C GLU A 74 7.95 7.11 5.30
N VAL A 75 7.28 6.71 4.23
CA VAL A 75 7.52 7.20 2.87
C VAL A 75 6.47 8.25 2.54
N LYS A 76 6.84 9.32 1.84
CA LYS A 76 5.85 10.31 1.38
C LYS A 76 4.86 9.63 0.44
N THR A 77 3.57 9.76 0.74
CA THR A 77 2.53 9.20 -0.13
C THR A 77 2.61 9.81 -1.53
N SER A 78 3.02 11.07 -1.64
CA SER A 78 3.25 11.72 -2.95
C SER A 78 4.31 11.04 -3.82
N ASP A 79 5.32 10.39 -3.23
CA ASP A 79 6.34 9.66 -3.98
C ASP A 79 5.77 8.34 -4.52
N LEU A 80 4.99 7.61 -3.72
CA LEU A 80 4.28 6.41 -4.17
C LEU A 80 3.23 6.72 -5.26
N LEU A 81 2.58 7.88 -5.20
CA LEU A 81 1.64 8.29 -6.24
C LEU A 81 2.36 8.66 -7.55
N ALA A 82 3.61 9.12 -7.48
CA ALA A 82 4.42 9.46 -8.65
C ALA A 82 5.09 8.21 -9.26
N ASP A 83 5.55 7.29 -8.42
CA ASP A 83 6.17 6.02 -8.79
C ASP A 83 5.68 4.92 -7.84
N PRO A 84 4.70 4.10 -8.24
CA PRO A 84 4.00 3.18 -7.35
C PRO A 84 4.77 1.88 -7.16
N GLU A 85 6.03 1.99 -6.73
CA GLU A 85 6.94 0.88 -6.45
C GLU A 85 7.95 1.30 -5.36
N VAL A 86 8.27 0.37 -4.46
CA VAL A 86 9.32 0.55 -3.45
C VAL A 86 10.46 -0.40 -3.75
N ASN A 87 11.66 0.15 -3.92
CA ASN A 87 12.88 -0.62 -4.12
C ASN A 87 13.69 -0.64 -2.82
N GLY A 88 13.98 -1.81 -2.28
CA GLY A 88 14.71 -1.99 -1.02
C GLY A 88 16.06 -2.67 -1.20
N THR A 89 17.06 -2.28 -0.40
CA THR A 89 18.37 -2.90 -0.33
C THR A 89 18.88 -2.94 1.11
N ILE A 90 19.52 -4.04 1.49
CA ILE A 90 20.28 -4.17 2.73
C ILE A 90 21.64 -4.80 2.43
N THR A 91 22.69 -4.25 3.04
CA THR A 91 24.04 -4.83 3.03
C THR A 91 24.50 -4.98 4.46
N ILE A 92 24.95 -6.18 4.82
CA ILE A 92 25.50 -6.49 6.15
C ILE A 92 26.94 -6.95 6.03
N THR A 93 27.70 -6.75 7.10
CA THR A 93 29.09 -7.21 7.23
C THR A 93 29.24 -7.99 8.54
N ASP A 94 29.86 -9.17 8.47
CA ASP A 94 30.18 -9.96 9.67
C ASP A 94 31.47 -9.49 10.36
N GLU A 95 31.81 -10.10 11.49
CA GLU A 95 33.04 -9.78 12.24
C GLU A 95 34.32 -10.14 11.48
N ALA A 96 34.25 -11.06 10.52
CA ALA A 96 35.37 -11.48 9.69
C ALA A 96 35.57 -10.58 8.45
N GLY A 97 34.64 -9.64 8.21
CA GLY A 97 34.66 -8.72 7.09
C GLY A 97 34.01 -9.26 5.81
N ASN A 98 33.27 -10.38 5.88
CA ASN A 98 32.47 -10.85 4.76
C ASN A 98 31.22 -9.97 4.61
N GLU A 99 30.81 -9.69 3.38
CA GLU A 99 29.61 -8.90 3.08
C GLU A 99 28.54 -9.75 2.41
N ALA A 100 27.27 -9.48 2.74
CA ALA A 100 26.12 -10.01 2.03
C ALA A 100 25.14 -8.87 1.73
N THR A 101 24.52 -8.92 0.55
CA THR A 101 23.52 -7.94 0.09
C THR A 101 22.26 -8.65 -0.37
N ALA A 102 21.11 -8.12 0.02
CA ALA A 102 19.80 -8.52 -0.50
C ALA A 102 19.03 -7.30 -1.00
N THR A 103 18.18 -7.54 -1.99
CA THR A 103 17.29 -6.55 -2.60
C THR A 103 15.87 -7.08 -2.63
N ALA A 104 14.89 -6.19 -2.50
CA ALA A 104 13.48 -6.49 -2.63
C ALA A 104 12.78 -5.38 -3.43
N VAL A 105 11.69 -5.72 -4.09
CA VAL A 105 10.86 -4.76 -4.83
C VAL A 105 9.41 -5.07 -4.53
N GLU A 106 8.65 -4.07 -4.10
CA GLU A 106 7.22 -4.21 -3.82
C GLU A 106 6.42 -3.13 -4.58
N PRO A 107 5.62 -3.51 -5.59
CA PRO A 107 4.74 -2.58 -6.29
C PRO A 107 3.49 -2.29 -5.47
N VAL A 108 2.90 -1.12 -5.69
CA VAL A 108 1.57 -0.76 -5.22
C VAL A 108 0.71 -0.33 -6.41
N LYS A 109 -0.60 -0.42 -6.31
CA LYS A 109 -1.52 0.13 -7.32
C LYS A 109 -2.18 1.38 -6.77
N VAL A 110 -2.52 2.31 -7.65
CA VAL A 110 -3.18 3.56 -7.25
C VAL A 110 -4.57 3.58 -7.88
N ASP A 111 -5.59 3.64 -7.05
CA ASP A 111 -7.00 3.75 -7.46
C ASP A 111 -7.68 4.88 -6.66
N THR A 112 -7.51 6.10 -7.16
CA THR A 112 -8.07 7.30 -6.50
C THR A 112 -9.38 7.76 -7.11
N ASP A 113 -9.87 7.05 -8.13
CA ASP A 113 -11.13 7.38 -8.77
C ASP A 113 -12.27 6.85 -7.90
N ILE A 114 -13.17 7.76 -7.53
CA ILE A 114 -14.48 7.40 -6.99
C ILE A 114 -15.49 7.85 -8.04
N SER A 115 -16.06 6.90 -8.76
CA SER A 115 -17.18 7.18 -9.66
C SER A 115 -18.47 6.68 -9.00
N VAL A 116 -19.35 7.60 -8.64
CA VAL A 116 -20.73 7.27 -8.27
C VAL A 116 -21.63 8.00 -9.23
N THR A 117 -22.34 7.24 -10.08
CA THR A 117 -23.38 7.77 -10.96
C THR A 117 -24.73 7.43 -10.37
N LEU A 118 -25.54 8.46 -10.11
CA LEU A 118 -26.94 8.32 -9.72
C LEU A 118 -27.82 8.69 -10.91
N ASP A 119 -28.49 7.70 -11.49
CA ASP A 119 -29.52 7.90 -12.49
C ASP A 119 -30.89 7.72 -11.84
N ILE A 120 -31.69 8.79 -11.80
CA ILE A 120 -33.09 8.74 -11.38
C ILE A 120 -33.94 8.47 -12.61
N ASP A 121 -34.74 7.40 -12.57
CA ASP A 121 -35.69 7.11 -13.64
C ASP A 121 -36.76 8.20 -13.72
N VAL A 122 -37.33 8.38 -14.91
CA VAL A 122 -38.40 9.34 -15.14
C VAL A 122 -39.57 9.07 -14.19
N ILE A 123 -39.92 10.05 -13.36
CA ILE A 123 -41.04 9.96 -12.42
C ILE A 123 -42.33 9.67 -13.21
N ALA A 124 -43.10 8.69 -12.76
CA ALA A 124 -44.31 8.21 -13.44
C ALA A 124 -44.10 7.70 -14.89
N GLY A 125 -42.86 7.42 -15.30
CA GLY A 125 -42.52 6.85 -16.61
C GLY A 125 -42.51 7.85 -17.77
N ASP A 126 -43.13 9.03 -17.63
CA ASP A 126 -43.17 10.08 -18.65
C ASP A 126 -42.73 11.47 -18.12
N GLY A 127 -42.41 11.57 -16.82
CA GLY A 127 -41.98 12.81 -16.17
C GLY A 127 -43.12 13.73 -15.73
N TRP A 128 -44.39 13.32 -15.84
CA TRP A 128 -45.56 14.11 -15.46
C TRP A 128 -46.52 13.32 -14.57
N ILE A 129 -46.91 13.89 -13.43
CA ILE A 129 -47.98 13.33 -12.60
C ILE A 129 -49.32 13.81 -13.15
N ASN A 130 -50.13 12.88 -13.66
CA ASN A 130 -51.50 13.17 -14.08
C ASN A 130 -52.51 13.06 -12.91
N ALA A 131 -53.76 13.45 -13.16
CA ALA A 131 -54.80 13.51 -12.14
C ALA A 131 -55.26 12.14 -11.60
N GLU A 132 -54.90 11.04 -12.28
CA GLU A 132 -55.13 9.67 -11.83
C GLU A 132 -53.99 9.19 -10.95
N GLU A 133 -52.75 9.48 -11.33
CA GLU A 133 -51.53 9.20 -10.55
C GLU A 133 -51.45 10.02 -9.25
N ALA A 134 -51.93 11.26 -9.25
CA ALA A 134 -51.99 12.11 -8.07
C ALA A 134 -52.95 11.61 -6.97
N LYS A 135 -53.78 10.61 -7.26
CA LYS A 135 -54.69 9.97 -6.29
C LYS A 135 -54.08 8.75 -5.63
N ALA A 136 -52.94 8.27 -6.12
CA ALA A 136 -52.18 7.22 -5.44
C ALA A 136 -51.55 7.80 -4.16
N GLU A 137 -51.51 7.00 -3.10
CA GLU A 137 -50.93 7.41 -1.81
C GLU A 137 -49.40 7.62 -1.91
N TYR A 138 -48.75 6.99 -2.89
CA TYR A 138 -47.33 7.12 -3.18
C TYR A 138 -47.07 7.11 -4.70
N THR A 139 -46.07 7.86 -5.14
CA THR A 139 -45.47 7.74 -6.48
C THR A 139 -44.15 6.99 -6.35
N THR A 140 -43.97 5.91 -7.11
CA THR A 140 -42.70 5.19 -7.16
C THR A 140 -41.65 6.05 -7.85
N ILE A 141 -40.58 6.39 -7.13
CA ILE A 141 -39.35 6.92 -7.69
C ILE A 141 -38.38 5.75 -7.71
N SER A 142 -37.94 5.35 -8.91
CA SER A 142 -36.89 4.36 -9.10
C SER A 142 -35.66 5.02 -9.71
N GLY A 143 -34.54 4.34 -9.61
CA GLY A 143 -33.28 4.76 -10.20
C GLY A 143 -32.27 3.63 -10.03
N THR A 144 -31.16 3.73 -10.74
CA THR A 144 -30.04 2.80 -10.61
C THR A 144 -28.82 3.55 -10.11
N VAL A 145 -28.15 2.97 -9.13
CA VAL A 145 -26.81 3.40 -8.71
C VAL A 145 -25.77 2.58 -9.50
N GLY A 146 -24.76 3.26 -10.03
CA GLY A 146 -23.64 2.65 -10.76
C GLY A 146 -22.28 3.16 -10.26
N GLY A 147 -21.21 2.53 -10.72
CA GLY A 147 -19.84 2.82 -10.27
C GLY A 147 -19.48 2.07 -8.98
N ASP A 148 -18.81 2.74 -8.04
CA ASP A 148 -18.28 2.15 -6.79
C ASP A 148 -19.34 1.99 -5.68
N ALA A 149 -20.61 2.31 -6.00
CA ALA A 149 -21.73 2.16 -5.08
C ALA A 149 -21.93 0.69 -4.68
N LYS A 150 -21.93 0.42 -3.38
CA LYS A 150 -22.15 -0.92 -2.81
C LYS A 150 -23.61 -1.07 -2.35
N ALA A 151 -24.07 -2.32 -2.30
CA ALA A 151 -25.38 -2.63 -1.73
C ALA A 151 -25.43 -2.18 -0.25
N GLY A 152 -26.19 -1.13 0.04
CA GLY A 152 -26.27 -0.52 1.37
C GLY A 152 -25.94 0.98 1.42
N ASP A 153 -25.43 1.56 0.33
CA ASP A 153 -25.18 3.00 0.27
C ASP A 153 -26.48 3.80 0.28
N VAL A 154 -26.53 4.83 1.12
CA VAL A 154 -27.73 5.67 1.31
C VAL A 154 -27.74 6.79 0.28
N VAL A 155 -28.75 6.80 -0.59
CA VAL A 155 -29.05 7.93 -1.48
C VAL A 155 -29.78 9.00 -0.65
N HIS A 156 -29.34 10.27 -0.70
CA HIS A 156 -30.00 11.42 -0.06
C HIS A 156 -30.79 12.25 -1.07
#